data_AF-A0AAU5FIK6-F1
#
_entry.id   AF-A0AAU5FIK6-F1
#
_cell.length_a   1.000
_cell.length_b   1.000
_cell.length_c   1.000
_cell.angle_alpha   90.00
_cell.angle_beta   90.00
_cell.angle_gamma   90.00
#
_symmetry.space_group_name_H-M   'P 1'
#
loop_
_entity.id
_entity.type
_entity.pdbx_description
1 polymer ?
#
loop_
_entity_poly.entity_id
_entity_poly.type
_entity_poly.pdbx_seq_one_letter_code
_entity_poly.pdbx_strand_id
1 'polypeptide(L)'
;MPTIHREPRFVYEDLLDLVEGQLRVVELTAINAEIGGPDERLWMTEPGLMSPGVYRLWRKGKGRRTYWAVDRDDPWEAMSWLRAGLSGVLDRLTRPGSADAYALEPGREERDLAVLSELDAVWLSGLSPWGRAFGPRAAERALNHELLIPARAELARAGALRSRMLREHFGTGPDAAERAASELGWDMAEARKALAAYDDYRLWVREGAAHARATIPVHRPPGDTGLPDVLAATLMTEACRGEKIVADRPSPVPLPEELARWYVFVKTLGACVAVAVEDVYAPGGSPADYMYVVPVAMVLRAGWTVRDGVVVTPVPYDGCTECVEYDEEAILAGGGEPLHDDSTQVTDPRERPKP
;
A
#
# COMPACT_ATOMS: atom_id res chain seq x y z
N MET A 1 -1.04 11.97 -7.86
CA MET A 1 -0.10 13.08 -8.16
C MET A 1 -0.48 14.44 -7.58
N PRO A 2 -0.11 14.66 -6.31
CA PRO A 2 0.08 15.98 -5.71
C PRO A 2 1.10 16.84 -6.48
N THR A 3 0.76 18.12 -6.68
CA THR A 3 1.69 19.11 -7.27
C THR A 3 2.60 19.68 -6.20
N ILE A 4 3.91 19.52 -6.36
CA ILE A 4 4.91 20.04 -5.43
C ILE A 4 5.48 21.40 -5.88
N HIS A 5 5.63 21.61 -7.19
CA HIS A 5 6.09 22.87 -7.77
C HIS A 5 5.29 23.20 -9.03
N ARG A 6 5.04 24.50 -9.28
CA ARG A 6 4.34 24.95 -10.49
C ARG A 6 4.61 26.40 -10.85
N GLU A 7 4.34 26.74 -12.10
CA GLU A 7 4.16 28.10 -12.55
C GLU A 7 2.96 28.80 -11.86
N PRO A 8 2.99 30.14 -11.73
CA PRO A 8 4.06 31.05 -12.14
C PRO A 8 5.17 31.18 -11.08
N ARG A 9 5.12 30.41 -9.98
CA ARG A 9 6.08 30.53 -8.87
C ARG A 9 7.49 30.11 -9.28
N PHE A 10 7.59 29.16 -10.19
CA PHE A 10 8.82 28.64 -10.78
C PHE A 10 8.63 28.60 -12.29
N VAL A 11 9.59 29.08 -13.07
CA VAL A 11 9.55 28.92 -14.54
C VAL A 11 9.99 27.51 -14.92
N TYR A 12 9.78 27.12 -16.19
CA TYR A 12 10.13 25.78 -16.69
C TYR A 12 11.57 25.34 -16.34
N GLU A 13 12.56 26.21 -16.55
CA GLU A 13 13.96 25.90 -16.22
C GLU A 13 14.18 25.73 -14.71
N ASP A 14 13.50 26.52 -13.88
CA ASP A 14 13.56 26.35 -12.42
C ASP A 14 12.95 25.01 -12.00
N LEU A 15 11.86 24.60 -12.65
CA LEU A 15 11.20 23.31 -12.39
C LEU A 15 12.10 22.13 -12.75
N LEU A 16 12.90 22.23 -13.82
CA LEU A 16 13.92 21.24 -14.15
C LEU A 16 15.03 21.21 -13.09
N ASP A 17 15.58 22.37 -12.72
CA ASP A 17 16.66 22.46 -11.72
C ASP A 17 16.23 21.93 -10.35
N LEU A 18 14.98 22.19 -9.94
CA LEU A 18 14.38 21.66 -8.71
C LEU A 18 14.35 20.14 -8.65
N VAL A 19 14.36 19.45 -9.79
CA VAL A 19 14.36 17.99 -9.87
C VAL A 19 15.77 17.47 -10.19
N GLU A 20 16.35 17.86 -11.31
CA GLU A 20 17.63 17.33 -11.79
C GLU A 20 18.85 17.90 -11.06
N GLY A 21 18.78 19.17 -10.63
CA GLY A 21 19.88 19.85 -9.96
C GLY A 21 19.91 19.59 -8.45
N GLN A 22 18.75 19.36 -7.83
CA GLN A 22 18.62 19.24 -6.38
C GLN A 22 18.36 17.81 -5.89
N LEU A 23 17.84 16.93 -6.75
CA LEU A 23 17.55 15.54 -6.40
C LEU A 23 18.45 14.59 -7.19
N ARG A 24 18.72 13.44 -6.59
CA ARG A 24 19.37 12.33 -7.28
C ARG A 24 18.32 11.50 -7.99
N VAL A 25 18.18 11.72 -9.30
CA VAL A 25 17.13 11.13 -10.13
C VAL A 25 17.68 10.49 -11.40
N VAL A 26 16.91 9.55 -11.95
CA VAL A 26 17.13 8.92 -13.26
C VAL A 26 15.92 9.23 -14.13
N GLU A 27 16.16 9.74 -15.34
CA GLU A 27 15.09 10.00 -16.31
C GLU A 27 14.56 8.67 -16.89
N LEU A 28 13.23 8.53 -16.92
CA LEU A 28 12.51 7.38 -17.47
C LEU A 28 12.19 7.65 -18.95
N THR A 29 13.23 7.63 -19.76
CA THR A 29 13.20 8.07 -21.16
C THR A 29 12.30 7.23 -22.06
N ALA A 30 12.28 5.90 -21.90
CA ALA A 30 11.48 5.01 -22.73
C ALA A 30 9.99 5.16 -22.42
N ILE A 31 9.63 5.22 -21.13
CA ILE A 31 8.26 5.52 -20.71
C ILE A 31 7.85 6.90 -21.20
N ASN A 32 8.68 7.93 -20.99
CA ASN A 32 8.35 9.30 -21.41
C ASN A 32 8.18 9.41 -22.93
N ALA A 33 8.93 8.65 -23.72
CA ALA A 33 8.76 8.60 -25.17
C ALA A 33 7.41 8.00 -25.61
N GLU A 34 6.82 7.10 -24.82
CA GLU A 34 5.53 6.47 -25.15
C GLU A 34 4.32 7.28 -24.66
N ILE A 35 4.39 7.91 -23.48
CA ILE A 35 3.22 8.55 -22.85
C ILE A 35 3.38 10.06 -22.58
N GLY A 36 4.58 10.59 -22.75
CA GLY A 36 4.89 12.00 -22.51
C GLY A 36 4.45 12.91 -23.67
N GLY A 37 4.06 14.13 -23.32
CA GLY A 37 3.87 15.21 -24.29
C GLY A 37 5.20 15.89 -24.69
N PRO A 38 5.16 16.81 -25.67
CA PRO A 38 6.32 17.64 -26.01
C PRO A 38 6.83 18.39 -24.78
N ASP A 39 8.15 18.33 -24.56
CA ASP A 39 8.85 18.93 -23.42
C ASP A 39 8.39 18.42 -22.04
N GLU A 40 7.57 17.36 -21.99
CA GLU A 40 7.31 16.65 -20.74
C GLU A 40 8.50 15.75 -20.39
N ARG A 41 8.63 15.48 -19.10
CA ARG A 41 9.71 14.69 -18.54
C ARG A 41 9.19 13.85 -17.39
N LEU A 42 9.81 12.69 -17.24
CA LEU A 42 9.50 11.74 -16.19
C LEU A 42 10.78 11.24 -15.58
N TRP A 43 10.86 11.24 -14.25
CA TRP A 43 12.01 10.74 -13.52
C TRP A 43 11.58 9.85 -12.37
N MET A 44 12.51 9.03 -11.90
CA MET A 44 12.42 8.40 -10.59
C MET A 44 13.65 8.76 -9.76
N THR A 45 13.52 8.76 -8.43
CA THR A 45 14.69 8.82 -7.54
C THR A 45 15.64 7.66 -7.83
N GLU A 46 16.95 7.91 -7.77
CA GLU A 46 17.96 6.87 -7.96
C GLU A 46 17.72 5.67 -7.02
N PRO A 47 17.83 4.42 -7.54
CA PRO A 47 17.74 3.23 -6.71
C PRO A 47 18.76 3.27 -5.56
N GLY A 48 18.35 2.89 -4.35
CA GLY A 48 19.23 2.92 -3.18
C GLY A 48 18.91 4.01 -2.15
N LEU A 49 18.15 5.04 -2.53
CA LEU A 49 17.85 6.18 -1.67
C LEU A 49 16.65 5.93 -0.75
N MET A 50 16.67 6.55 0.44
CA MET A 50 15.70 6.31 1.52
C MET A 50 14.27 6.71 1.19
N SER A 51 14.08 7.75 0.37
CA SER A 51 12.76 8.25 -0.03
C SER A 51 12.60 8.08 -1.54
N PRO A 52 12.00 6.97 -2.02
CA PRO A 52 11.73 6.80 -3.43
C PRO A 52 10.62 7.77 -3.87
N GLY A 53 10.62 8.13 -5.14
CA GLY A 53 9.61 9.00 -5.71
C GLY A 53 9.66 8.97 -7.23
N VAL A 54 8.50 9.12 -7.84
CA VAL A 54 8.34 9.32 -9.29
C VAL A 54 7.89 10.75 -9.51
N TYR A 55 8.64 11.47 -10.35
CA TYR A 55 8.44 12.90 -10.62
C TYR A 55 8.02 13.07 -12.06
N ARG A 56 6.97 13.86 -12.29
CA ARG A 56 6.52 14.19 -13.64
C ARG A 56 6.45 15.70 -13.81
N LEU A 57 7.20 16.22 -14.79
CA LEU A 57 7.03 17.57 -15.31
C LEU A 57 6.10 17.52 -16.52
N TRP A 58 4.96 18.19 -16.42
CA TRP A 58 3.97 18.17 -17.49
C TRP A 58 3.10 19.42 -17.52
N ARG A 59 2.34 19.59 -18.62
CA ARG A 59 1.39 20.69 -18.74
C ARG A 59 0.07 20.34 -18.08
N LYS A 60 -0.25 21.05 -17.00
CA LYS A 60 -1.56 21.02 -16.34
C LYS A 60 -2.45 22.16 -16.80
N GLY A 61 -3.77 22.00 -16.64
CA GLY A 61 -4.76 23.01 -16.96
C GLY A 61 -5.41 22.83 -18.34
N LYS A 62 -6.28 23.77 -18.74
CA LYS A 62 -7.01 23.74 -20.01
C LYS A 62 -6.96 25.08 -20.72
N GLY A 63 -6.86 25.03 -22.05
CA GLY A 63 -6.89 26.22 -22.92
C GLY A 63 -5.77 27.22 -22.58
N ARG A 64 -6.14 28.49 -22.37
CA ARG A 64 -5.17 29.55 -22.04
C ARG A 64 -4.65 29.52 -20.59
N ARG A 65 -5.15 28.60 -19.76
CA ARG A 65 -4.73 28.42 -18.36
C ARG A 65 -3.86 27.18 -18.18
N THR A 66 -3.14 26.79 -19.23
CA THR A 66 -2.13 25.73 -19.10
C THR A 66 -0.89 26.27 -18.41
N TYR A 67 -0.29 25.47 -17.55
CA TYR A 67 0.90 25.82 -16.80
C TYR A 67 1.77 24.57 -16.60
N TRP A 68 3.08 24.77 -16.47
CA TRP A 68 4.01 23.72 -16.12
C TRP A 68 3.95 23.41 -14.63
N ALA A 69 3.97 22.12 -14.31
CA ALA A 69 3.93 21.62 -12.95
C ALA A 69 4.82 20.39 -12.82
N VAL A 70 5.49 20.31 -11.67
CA VAL A 70 6.12 19.09 -11.19
C VAL A 70 5.20 18.49 -10.15
N ASP A 71 4.78 17.26 -10.41
CA ASP A 71 4.11 16.44 -9.42
C ASP A 71 5.04 15.32 -8.96
N ARG A 72 4.76 14.80 -7.76
CA ARG A 72 5.47 13.68 -7.16
C ARG A 72 4.45 12.67 -6.64
N ASP A 73 4.67 11.39 -6.95
CA ASP A 73 3.97 10.25 -6.32
C ASP A 73 5.00 9.26 -5.73
N ASP A 74 4.55 8.44 -4.79
CA ASP A 74 5.25 7.20 -4.44
C ASP A 74 5.25 6.23 -5.65
N PRO A 75 6.29 5.40 -5.85
CA PRO A 75 6.34 4.48 -7.00
C PRO A 75 5.13 3.55 -7.15
N TRP A 76 4.50 3.11 -6.05
CA TRP A 76 3.32 2.24 -6.09
C TRP A 76 2.09 2.99 -6.59
N GLU A 77 1.88 4.22 -6.13
CA GLU A 77 0.81 5.08 -6.64
C GLU A 77 1.04 5.42 -8.10
N ALA A 78 2.30 5.72 -8.46
CA ALA A 78 2.67 6.04 -9.82
C ALA A 78 2.36 4.91 -10.80
N MET A 79 2.48 3.67 -10.32
CA MET A 79 2.25 2.49 -11.12
C MET A 79 0.83 2.39 -11.69
N SER A 80 -0.17 2.87 -10.96
CA SER A 80 -1.57 2.84 -11.40
C SER A 80 -1.75 3.63 -12.71
N TRP A 81 -1.27 4.87 -12.75
CA TRP A 81 -1.42 5.72 -13.93
C TRP A 81 -0.40 5.40 -15.02
N LEU A 82 0.80 4.93 -14.67
CA LEU A 82 1.79 4.44 -15.64
C LEU A 82 1.23 3.27 -16.45
N ARG A 83 0.65 2.27 -15.79
CA ARG A 83 0.04 1.12 -16.46
C ARG A 83 -1.15 1.51 -17.34
N ALA A 84 -1.96 2.48 -16.90
CA ALA A 84 -3.05 2.99 -17.72
C ALA A 84 -2.54 3.68 -18.99
N GLY A 85 -1.53 4.55 -18.87
CA GLY A 85 -0.91 5.23 -20.00
C GLY A 85 -0.20 4.26 -20.96
N LEU A 86 0.41 3.21 -20.42
CA LEU A 86 1.17 2.21 -21.17
C LEU A 86 0.34 1.01 -21.63
N SER A 87 -1.00 1.07 -21.52
CA SER A 87 -1.90 -0.06 -21.86
C SER A 87 -1.60 -0.67 -23.23
N GLY A 88 -1.39 0.15 -24.26
CA GLY A 88 -1.05 -0.34 -25.61
C GLY A 88 0.28 -1.08 -25.69
N VAL A 89 1.29 -0.68 -24.92
CA VAL A 89 2.59 -1.40 -24.82
C VAL A 89 2.39 -2.73 -24.10
N LEU A 90 1.71 -2.70 -22.96
CA LEU A 90 1.46 -3.88 -22.13
C LEU A 90 0.59 -4.92 -22.87
N ASP A 91 -0.37 -4.49 -23.68
CA ASP A 91 -1.19 -5.38 -24.50
C ASP A 91 -0.35 -6.16 -25.52
N ARG A 92 0.59 -5.48 -26.20
CA ARG A 92 1.52 -6.13 -27.14
C ARG A 92 2.46 -7.09 -26.45
N LEU A 93 3.02 -6.70 -25.30
CA LEU A 93 3.88 -7.57 -24.49
C LEU A 93 3.12 -8.79 -23.94
N THR A 94 1.81 -8.67 -23.70
CA THR A 94 0.97 -9.78 -23.25
C THR A 94 0.72 -10.81 -24.35
N ARG A 95 0.64 -10.38 -25.62
CA ARG A 95 0.37 -11.25 -26.78
C ARG A 95 1.26 -10.89 -27.97
N PRO A 96 2.59 -11.11 -27.88
CA PRO A 96 3.52 -10.64 -28.90
C PRO A 96 3.26 -11.28 -30.26
N GLY A 97 2.85 -12.55 -30.31
CA GLY A 97 2.54 -13.27 -31.55
C GLY A 97 1.29 -12.80 -32.29
N SER A 98 0.47 -11.94 -31.69
CA SER A 98 -0.73 -11.35 -32.31
C SER A 98 -0.66 -9.82 -32.40
N ALA A 99 0.50 -9.23 -32.16
CA ALA A 99 0.68 -7.78 -32.20
C ALA A 99 1.08 -7.33 -33.61
N ASP A 100 0.12 -6.80 -34.38
CA ASP A 100 0.37 -6.29 -35.74
C ASP A 100 1.49 -5.25 -35.77
N ALA A 101 1.64 -4.44 -34.71
CA ALA A 101 2.71 -3.45 -34.61
C ALA A 101 4.12 -4.05 -34.73
N TYR A 102 4.36 -5.24 -34.19
CA TYR A 102 5.67 -5.91 -34.33
C TYR A 102 5.91 -6.42 -35.76
N ALA A 103 4.85 -6.75 -36.50
CA ALA A 103 4.96 -7.11 -37.90
C ALA A 103 5.20 -5.88 -38.80
N LEU A 104 4.63 -4.72 -38.43
CA LEU A 104 4.68 -3.49 -39.22
C LEU A 104 5.89 -2.61 -38.92
N GLU A 105 6.43 -2.67 -37.70
CA GLU A 105 7.51 -1.81 -37.22
C GLU A 105 8.64 -2.67 -36.61
N PRO A 106 9.61 -3.12 -37.43
CA PRO A 106 10.76 -3.87 -36.92
C PRO A 106 11.53 -3.09 -35.84
N GLY A 107 11.89 -3.75 -34.74
CA GLY A 107 12.56 -3.13 -33.60
C GLY A 107 11.62 -2.42 -32.61
N ARG A 108 10.29 -2.53 -32.80
CA ARG A 108 9.31 -2.06 -31.81
C ARG A 108 9.34 -2.90 -30.53
N GLU A 109 9.67 -4.18 -30.65
CA GLU A 109 9.86 -5.10 -29.52
C GLU A 109 10.94 -4.61 -28.55
N GLU A 110 12.06 -4.10 -29.05
CA GLU A 110 13.16 -3.58 -28.20
C GLU A 110 12.73 -2.31 -27.46
N ARG A 111 11.92 -1.46 -28.09
CA ARG A 111 11.35 -0.26 -27.44
C ARG A 111 10.35 -0.64 -26.35
N ASP A 112 9.45 -1.57 -26.63
CA ASP A 112 8.48 -2.04 -25.65
C ASP A 112 9.18 -2.76 -24.46
N LEU A 113 10.28 -3.48 -24.71
CA LEU A 113 11.11 -4.09 -23.65
C LEU A 113 11.90 -3.05 -22.83
N ALA A 114 12.36 -1.95 -23.45
CA ALA A 114 12.96 -0.84 -22.71
C ALA A 114 11.95 -0.17 -21.78
N VAL A 115 10.71 0.03 -22.25
CA VAL A 115 9.59 0.53 -21.43
C VAL A 115 9.31 -0.42 -20.27
N LEU A 116 9.26 -1.74 -20.51
CA LEU A 116 9.08 -2.73 -19.45
C LEU A 116 10.20 -2.67 -18.41
N SER A 117 11.44 -2.52 -18.86
CA SER A 117 12.60 -2.44 -17.96
C SER A 117 12.56 -1.20 -17.05
N GLU A 118 12.13 -0.05 -17.58
CA GLU A 118 11.92 1.16 -16.78
C GLU A 118 10.74 0.99 -15.80
N LEU A 119 9.66 0.32 -16.22
CA LEU A 119 8.51 0.04 -15.36
C LEU A 119 8.89 -0.87 -14.18
N ASP A 120 9.69 -1.90 -14.45
CA ASP A 120 10.25 -2.80 -13.43
C ASP A 120 11.15 -2.04 -12.46
N ALA A 121 11.94 -1.07 -12.94
CA ALA A 121 12.79 -0.25 -12.10
C ALA A 121 11.97 0.64 -11.14
N VAL A 122 10.86 1.23 -11.60
CA VAL A 122 9.92 1.98 -10.75
C VAL A 122 9.36 1.07 -9.66
N TRP A 123 8.89 -0.14 -10.01
CA TRP A 123 8.44 -1.14 -9.03
C TRP A 123 9.48 -1.46 -7.96
N LEU A 124 10.70 -1.79 -8.40
CA LEU A 124 11.78 -2.15 -7.50
C LEU A 124 12.20 -0.98 -6.60
N SER A 125 12.05 0.26 -7.08
CA SER A 125 12.32 1.46 -6.26
C SER A 125 11.36 1.54 -5.06
N GLY A 126 10.09 1.19 -5.23
CA GLY A 126 9.09 1.13 -4.15
C GLY A 126 9.33 0.01 -3.13
N LEU A 127 10.01 -1.07 -3.52
CA LEU A 127 10.39 -2.17 -2.63
C LEU A 127 11.68 -1.90 -1.84
N SER A 128 12.51 -0.99 -2.35
CA SER A 128 13.85 -0.72 -1.85
C SER A 128 13.91 -0.30 -0.36
N PRO A 129 13.00 0.56 0.14
CA PRO A 129 12.97 0.93 1.56
C PRO A 129 12.76 -0.27 2.48
N TRP A 130 11.83 -1.18 2.12
CA TRP A 130 11.55 -2.39 2.89
C TRP A 130 12.75 -3.33 2.97
N GLY A 131 13.44 -3.51 1.84
CA GLY A 131 14.63 -4.35 1.76
C GLY A 131 15.78 -3.85 2.63
N ARG A 132 15.95 -2.52 2.72
CA ARG A 132 16.99 -1.90 3.56
C ARG A 132 16.61 -1.89 5.04
N ALA A 133 15.40 -1.49 5.37
CA ALA A 133 14.96 -1.36 6.76
C ALA A 133 14.77 -2.72 7.45
N PHE A 134 14.28 -3.73 6.72
CA PHE A 134 13.84 -5.00 7.30
C PHE A 134 14.41 -6.24 6.60
N GLY A 135 15.36 -6.05 5.67
CA GLY A 135 16.03 -7.11 4.95
C GLY A 135 15.26 -7.68 3.75
N PRO A 136 15.87 -8.59 2.97
CA PRO A 136 15.31 -9.11 1.72
C PRO A 136 13.98 -9.86 1.91
N ARG A 137 13.77 -10.49 3.08
CA ARG A 137 12.49 -11.15 3.42
C ARG A 137 11.32 -10.17 3.54
N ALA A 138 11.57 -8.92 3.90
CA ALA A 138 10.52 -7.92 3.96
C ALA A 138 10.16 -7.40 2.56
N ALA A 139 11.17 -7.13 1.72
CA ALA A 139 10.95 -6.81 0.31
C ALA A 139 10.21 -7.92 -0.43
N GLU A 140 10.57 -9.19 -0.21
CA GLU A 140 9.86 -10.34 -0.79
C GLU A 140 8.40 -10.42 -0.30
N ARG A 141 8.15 -10.16 0.98
CA ARG A 141 6.78 -10.12 1.52
C ARG A 141 5.95 -9.01 0.89
N ALA A 142 6.51 -7.82 0.74
CA ALA A 142 5.85 -6.70 0.06
C ALA A 142 5.56 -7.03 -1.41
N LEU A 143 6.54 -7.54 -2.16
CA LEU A 143 6.35 -7.98 -3.54
C LEU A 143 5.26 -9.06 -3.67
N ASN A 144 5.23 -10.02 -2.76
CA ASN A 144 4.19 -11.03 -2.72
C ASN A 144 2.80 -10.42 -2.49
N HIS A 145 2.69 -9.48 -1.56
CA HIS A 145 1.43 -8.83 -1.21
C HIS A 145 0.89 -7.97 -2.36
N GLU A 146 1.73 -7.11 -2.94
CA GLU A 146 1.32 -6.12 -3.94
C GLU A 146 1.16 -6.70 -5.36
N LEU A 147 1.89 -7.76 -5.72
CA LEU A 147 1.86 -8.32 -7.08
C LEU A 147 1.38 -9.76 -7.15
N LEU A 148 2.10 -10.64 -6.47
CA LEU A 148 2.01 -12.06 -6.76
C LEU A 148 0.69 -12.64 -6.24
N ILE A 149 0.23 -12.21 -5.07
CA ILE A 149 -1.06 -12.62 -4.51
C ILE A 149 -2.21 -12.13 -5.40
N PRO A 150 -2.32 -10.83 -5.77
CA PRO A 150 -3.34 -10.37 -6.71
C PRO A 150 -3.31 -11.10 -8.06
N ALA A 151 -2.13 -11.27 -8.68
CA ALA A 151 -2.00 -11.95 -9.96
C ALA A 151 -2.42 -13.44 -9.88
N ARG A 152 -2.02 -14.15 -8.82
CA ARG A 152 -2.45 -15.53 -8.58
C ARG A 152 -3.95 -15.62 -8.34
N ALA A 153 -4.54 -14.66 -7.63
CA ALA A 153 -5.97 -14.61 -7.41
C ALA A 153 -6.75 -14.39 -8.71
N GLU A 154 -6.28 -13.51 -9.60
CA GLU A 154 -6.88 -13.32 -10.93
C GLU A 154 -6.74 -14.55 -11.81
N LEU A 155 -5.57 -15.20 -11.82
CA LEU A 155 -5.37 -16.44 -12.56
C LEU A 155 -6.31 -17.54 -12.07
N ALA A 156 -6.49 -17.66 -10.75
CA ALA A 156 -7.42 -18.62 -10.15
C ALA A 156 -8.89 -18.30 -10.53
N ARG A 157 -9.29 -17.02 -10.53
CA ARG A 157 -10.61 -16.57 -11.00
C ARG A 157 -10.84 -16.90 -12.47
N ALA A 158 -9.88 -16.60 -13.33
CA ALA A 158 -9.94 -16.91 -14.76
C ALA A 158 -10.05 -18.43 -14.99
N GLY A 159 -9.28 -19.22 -14.23
CA GLY A 159 -9.38 -20.69 -14.22
C GLY A 159 -10.77 -21.18 -13.81
N ALA A 160 -11.35 -20.61 -12.74
CA ALA A 160 -12.70 -20.94 -12.30
C ALA A 160 -13.78 -20.54 -13.33
N LEU A 161 -13.60 -19.42 -14.03
CA LEU A 161 -14.50 -18.99 -15.10
C LEU A 161 -14.43 -19.93 -16.31
N ARG A 162 -13.22 -20.29 -16.76
CA ARG A 162 -13.02 -21.30 -17.82
C ARG A 162 -13.65 -22.63 -17.41
N SER A 163 -13.44 -23.05 -16.17
CA SER A 163 -14.04 -24.26 -15.60
C SER A 163 -15.56 -24.24 -15.67
N ARG A 164 -16.19 -23.12 -15.27
CA ARG A 164 -17.64 -22.94 -15.36
C ARG A 164 -18.14 -23.05 -16.79
N MET A 165 -17.51 -22.35 -17.75
CA MET A 165 -17.84 -22.43 -19.17
C MET A 165 -17.76 -23.89 -19.68
N LEU A 166 -16.70 -24.61 -19.33
CA LEU A 166 -16.53 -26.01 -19.71
C LEU A 166 -17.60 -26.92 -19.07
N ARG A 167 -17.96 -26.70 -17.80
CA ARG A 167 -19.04 -27.45 -17.13
C ARG A 167 -20.41 -27.16 -17.72
N GLU A 168 -20.67 -25.94 -18.18
CA GLU A 168 -21.91 -25.58 -18.87
C GLU A 168 -22.02 -26.31 -20.23
N HIS A 169 -20.89 -26.50 -20.93
CA HIS A 169 -20.86 -27.18 -22.23
C HIS A 169 -20.80 -28.72 -22.13
N PHE A 170 -19.85 -29.25 -21.33
CA PHE A 170 -19.56 -30.68 -21.20
C PHE A 170 -20.23 -31.34 -19.98
N GLY A 171 -21.00 -30.59 -19.19
CA GLY A 171 -21.63 -31.09 -17.96
C GLY A 171 -20.66 -31.33 -16.80
N THR A 172 -21.19 -31.88 -15.71
CA THR A 172 -20.45 -32.22 -14.48
C THR A 172 -20.45 -33.72 -14.18
N GLY A 173 -20.89 -34.55 -15.13
CA GLY A 173 -20.95 -36.00 -14.99
C GLY A 173 -19.57 -36.67 -15.10
N PRO A 174 -19.48 -37.98 -14.82
CA PRO A 174 -18.21 -38.72 -14.82
C PRO A 174 -17.46 -38.64 -16.16
N ASP A 175 -18.18 -38.54 -17.27
CA ASP A 175 -17.61 -38.54 -18.63
C ASP A 175 -17.29 -37.12 -19.14
N ALA A 176 -17.56 -36.07 -18.37
CA ALA A 176 -17.37 -34.68 -18.81
C ALA A 176 -15.91 -34.39 -19.18
N ALA A 177 -14.96 -34.94 -18.41
CA ALA A 177 -13.54 -34.78 -18.69
C ALA A 177 -13.11 -35.51 -19.97
N GLU A 178 -13.70 -36.66 -20.27
CA GLU A 178 -13.39 -37.41 -21.49
C GLU A 178 -13.85 -36.68 -22.74
N ARG A 179 -15.06 -36.11 -22.68
CA ARG A 179 -15.60 -35.28 -23.78
C ARG A 179 -14.77 -34.01 -23.99
N ALA A 180 -14.44 -33.30 -22.92
CA ALA A 180 -13.61 -32.10 -22.99
C ALA A 180 -12.20 -32.40 -23.55
N ALA A 181 -11.58 -33.50 -23.11
CA ALA A 181 -10.27 -33.94 -23.62
C ALA A 181 -10.33 -34.25 -25.11
N SER A 182 -11.33 -35.01 -25.55
CA SER A 182 -11.49 -35.39 -26.96
C SER A 182 -11.77 -34.19 -27.86
N GLU A 183 -12.63 -33.26 -27.46
CA GLU A 183 -13.05 -32.16 -28.32
C GLU A 183 -12.00 -31.03 -28.40
N LEU A 184 -11.30 -30.77 -27.30
CA LEU A 184 -10.29 -29.69 -27.22
C LEU A 184 -8.87 -30.17 -27.52
N GLY A 185 -8.69 -31.47 -27.79
CA GLY A 185 -7.38 -32.08 -28.06
C GLY A 185 -6.45 -32.05 -26.85
N TRP A 186 -7.00 -32.03 -25.63
CA TRP A 186 -6.23 -32.05 -24.38
C TRP A 186 -6.00 -33.48 -23.92
N ASP A 187 -5.00 -33.66 -23.07
CA ASP A 187 -4.90 -34.88 -22.29
C ASP A 187 -5.98 -34.92 -21.18
N MET A 188 -6.21 -36.12 -20.63
CA MET A 188 -7.23 -36.34 -19.61
C MET A 188 -6.95 -35.61 -18.30
N ALA A 189 -5.68 -35.42 -17.94
CA ALA A 189 -5.30 -34.76 -16.69
C ALA A 189 -5.54 -33.25 -16.78
N GLU A 190 -5.23 -32.63 -17.92
CA GLU A 190 -5.54 -31.24 -18.22
C GLU A 190 -7.05 -30.99 -18.20
N ALA A 191 -7.85 -31.84 -18.87
CA ALA A 191 -9.30 -31.70 -18.88
C ALA A 191 -9.91 -31.82 -17.47
N ARG A 192 -9.46 -32.79 -16.66
CA ARG A 192 -9.89 -32.93 -15.26
C ARG A 192 -9.52 -31.71 -14.42
N LYS A 193 -8.28 -31.22 -14.54
CA LYS A 193 -7.82 -30.03 -13.81
C LYS A 193 -8.61 -28.79 -14.20
N ALA A 194 -8.86 -28.58 -15.49
CA ALA A 194 -9.65 -27.45 -15.98
C ALA A 194 -11.10 -27.52 -15.48
N LEU A 195 -11.72 -28.71 -15.47
CA LEU A 195 -13.06 -28.91 -14.93
C LEU A 195 -13.11 -28.81 -13.40
N ALA A 196 -12.06 -29.14 -12.66
CA ALA A 196 -12.02 -29.03 -11.19
C ALA A 196 -11.85 -27.60 -10.67
N ALA A 197 -11.20 -26.73 -11.44
CA ALA A 197 -10.76 -25.40 -10.98
C ALA A 197 -11.87 -24.49 -10.39
N TYR A 198 -13.12 -24.66 -10.80
CA TYR A 198 -14.25 -23.95 -10.18
C TYR A 198 -14.42 -24.29 -8.68
N ASP A 199 -14.37 -25.58 -8.33
CA ASP A 199 -14.54 -26.01 -6.94
C ASP A 199 -13.27 -25.72 -6.12
N ASP A 200 -12.10 -25.92 -6.71
CA ASP A 200 -10.80 -25.61 -6.08
C ASP A 200 -10.71 -24.14 -5.67
N TYR A 201 -11.13 -23.23 -6.56
CA TYR A 201 -11.15 -21.78 -6.26
C TYR A 201 -12.08 -21.47 -5.08
N ARG A 202 -13.26 -22.08 -5.04
CA ARG A 202 -14.23 -21.86 -3.94
C ARG A 202 -13.75 -22.45 -2.62
N LEU A 203 -13.06 -23.59 -2.66
CA LEU A 203 -12.42 -24.18 -1.50
C LEU A 203 -11.34 -23.25 -0.96
N TRP A 204 -10.45 -22.78 -1.84
CA TRP A 204 -9.39 -21.82 -1.49
C TRP A 204 -9.93 -20.55 -0.83
N VAL A 205 -11.03 -19.97 -1.33
CA VAL A 205 -11.68 -18.80 -0.70
C VAL A 205 -12.20 -19.12 0.70
N ARG A 206 -12.84 -20.28 0.90
CA ARG A 206 -13.41 -20.67 2.20
C ARG A 206 -12.31 -20.94 3.23
N GLU A 207 -11.26 -21.64 2.81
CA GLU A 207 -10.08 -21.92 3.64
C GLU A 207 -9.36 -20.63 4.01
N GLY A 208 -9.15 -19.72 3.06
CA GLY A 208 -8.58 -18.40 3.30
C GLY A 208 -9.41 -17.58 4.30
N ALA A 209 -10.74 -17.57 4.15
CA ALA A 209 -11.63 -16.90 5.09
C ALA A 209 -11.60 -17.54 6.50
N ALA A 210 -11.50 -18.88 6.59
CA ALA A 210 -11.36 -19.57 7.86
C ALA A 210 -10.01 -19.25 8.54
N HIS A 211 -8.93 -19.22 7.76
CA HIS A 211 -7.62 -18.83 8.23
C HIS A 211 -7.64 -17.39 8.76
N ALA A 212 -8.18 -16.44 8.00
CA ALA A 212 -8.27 -15.04 8.42
C ALA A 212 -9.01 -14.87 9.76
N ARG A 213 -10.13 -15.58 9.96
CA ARG A 213 -10.86 -15.57 11.24
C ARG A 213 -10.06 -16.14 12.42
N ALA A 214 -9.12 -17.03 12.15
CA ALA A 214 -8.30 -17.68 13.18
C ALA A 214 -7.01 -16.89 13.50
N THR A 215 -6.50 -16.09 12.57
CA THR A 215 -5.16 -15.48 12.69
C THR A 215 -5.16 -13.97 12.75
N ILE A 216 -6.16 -13.28 12.20
CA ILE A 216 -6.22 -11.82 12.24
C ILE A 216 -6.90 -11.40 13.56
N PRO A 217 -6.20 -10.68 14.46
CA PRO A 217 -6.82 -10.19 15.67
C PRO A 217 -7.86 -9.12 15.32
N VAL A 218 -9.07 -9.27 15.89
CA VAL A 218 -10.12 -8.25 15.80
C VAL A 218 -10.28 -7.62 17.17
N HIS A 219 -9.97 -6.33 17.25
CA HIS A 219 -10.13 -5.54 18.46
C HIS A 219 -11.53 -4.95 18.49
N ARG A 220 -12.15 -4.95 19.68
CA ARG A 220 -13.49 -4.39 19.90
C ARG A 220 -13.42 -3.34 20.99
N PRO A 221 -14.14 -2.21 20.84
CA PRO A 221 -14.30 -1.26 21.92
C PRO A 221 -14.87 -1.97 23.17
N PRO A 222 -14.34 -1.70 24.38
CA PRO A 222 -14.85 -2.29 25.62
C PRO A 222 -16.24 -1.80 26.04
N GLY A 223 -16.72 -0.68 25.47
CA GLY A 223 -18.03 -0.10 25.78
C GLY A 223 -18.90 0.14 24.53
N ASP A 224 -20.18 0.49 24.77
CA ASP A 224 -21.11 0.83 23.69
C ASP A 224 -20.76 2.19 23.08
N THR A 225 -20.29 2.17 21.84
CA THR A 225 -19.90 3.37 21.09
C THR A 225 -21.09 4.08 20.43
N GLY A 226 -22.27 3.45 20.39
CA GLY A 226 -23.41 3.91 19.58
C GLY A 226 -23.27 3.65 18.08
N LEU A 227 -22.18 3.01 17.64
CA LEU A 227 -21.94 2.60 16.26
C LEU A 227 -22.37 1.15 16.03
N PRO A 228 -22.67 0.74 14.78
CA PRO A 228 -22.82 -0.68 14.46
C PRO A 228 -21.57 -1.48 14.87
N ASP A 229 -21.75 -2.62 15.52
CA ASP A 229 -20.66 -3.45 16.06
C ASP A 229 -19.51 -3.71 15.09
N VAL A 230 -19.85 -3.97 13.81
CA VAL A 230 -18.86 -4.21 12.76
C VAL A 230 -18.02 -2.96 12.51
N LEU A 231 -18.64 -1.79 12.42
CA LEU A 231 -17.94 -0.52 12.21
C LEU A 231 -17.07 -0.19 13.42
N ALA A 232 -17.60 -0.34 14.63
CA ALA A 232 -16.86 -0.11 15.87
C ALA A 232 -15.62 -1.02 15.97
N ALA A 233 -15.77 -2.31 15.64
CA ALA A 233 -14.66 -3.26 15.60
C ALA A 233 -13.63 -2.93 14.50
N THR A 234 -14.08 -2.49 13.32
CA THR A 234 -13.18 -2.04 12.24
C THR A 234 -12.34 -0.85 12.71
N LEU A 235 -12.97 0.21 13.22
CA LEU A 235 -12.26 1.41 13.68
C LEU A 235 -11.25 1.08 14.79
N MET A 236 -11.66 0.25 15.75
CA MET A 236 -10.77 -0.17 16.85
C MET A 236 -9.61 -1.03 16.36
N THR A 237 -9.86 -1.97 15.44
CA THR A 237 -8.83 -2.85 14.88
C THR A 237 -7.81 -2.03 14.08
N GLU A 238 -8.27 -1.05 13.30
CA GLU A 238 -7.38 -0.17 12.54
C GLU A 238 -6.57 0.76 13.44
N ALA A 239 -7.18 1.34 14.50
CA ALA A 239 -6.43 2.14 15.47
C ALA A 239 -5.31 1.34 16.15
N CYS A 240 -5.56 0.06 16.46
CA CYS A 240 -4.60 -0.82 17.15
C CYS A 240 -3.55 -1.45 16.23
N ARG A 241 -3.49 -1.08 14.95
CA ARG A 241 -2.76 -1.82 13.91
C ARG A 241 -1.30 -2.08 14.28
N GLY A 242 -0.92 -3.36 14.28
CA GLY A 242 0.46 -3.80 14.55
C GLY A 242 0.89 -3.72 16.01
N GLU A 243 0.06 -3.14 16.88
CA GLU A 243 0.38 -2.92 18.28
C GLU A 243 0.15 -4.18 19.14
N LYS A 244 0.95 -4.30 20.20
CA LYS A 244 0.82 -5.40 21.17
C LYS A 244 -0.19 -5.04 22.25
N ILE A 245 -1.45 -5.38 22.01
CA ILE A 245 -2.54 -5.11 22.94
C ILE A 245 -2.49 -6.05 24.16
N VAL A 246 -2.64 -5.49 25.36
CA VAL A 246 -2.75 -6.24 26.62
C VAL A 246 -4.19 -6.15 27.10
N ALA A 247 -4.85 -7.30 27.20
CA ALA A 247 -6.23 -7.37 27.67
C ALA A 247 -6.37 -7.01 29.15
N ASP A 248 -7.55 -6.52 29.53
CA ASP A 248 -8.02 -6.36 30.92
C ASP A 248 -7.17 -5.47 31.84
N ARG A 249 -6.26 -4.66 31.28
CA ARG A 249 -5.48 -3.70 32.05
C ARG A 249 -6.23 -2.37 32.18
N PRO A 250 -6.68 -1.94 33.37
CA PRO A 250 -7.44 -0.73 33.53
C PRO A 250 -6.59 0.53 33.29
N SER A 251 -7.24 1.62 32.90
CA SER A 251 -6.59 2.93 32.80
C SER A 251 -6.07 3.37 34.17
N PRO A 252 -4.84 3.92 34.27
CA PRO A 252 -4.29 4.44 35.51
C PRO A 252 -5.02 5.71 35.98
N VAL A 253 -5.76 6.37 35.08
CA VAL A 253 -6.56 7.56 35.36
C VAL A 253 -8.04 7.32 35.03
N PRO A 254 -8.99 7.85 35.81
CA PRO A 254 -10.41 7.80 35.46
C PRO A 254 -10.65 8.46 34.10
N LEU A 255 -11.36 7.76 33.21
CA LEU A 255 -11.70 8.26 31.89
C LEU A 255 -13.16 8.75 31.85
N PRO A 256 -13.44 9.87 31.15
CA PRO A 256 -14.78 10.19 30.68
C PRO A 256 -15.40 9.00 29.96
N GLU A 257 -16.72 8.84 30.07
CA GLU A 257 -17.45 7.67 29.54
C GLU A 257 -17.21 7.50 28.03
N GLU A 258 -17.16 8.61 27.30
CA GLU A 258 -16.91 8.65 25.86
C GLU A 258 -15.53 8.11 25.50
N LEU A 259 -14.49 8.45 26.26
CA LEU A 259 -13.13 7.94 26.06
C LEU A 259 -12.99 6.49 26.54
N ALA A 260 -13.63 6.13 27.65
CA ALA A 260 -13.58 4.80 28.23
C ALA A 260 -14.08 3.73 27.26
N ARG A 261 -15.07 4.07 26.42
CA ARG A 261 -15.60 3.17 25.38
C ARG A 261 -14.55 2.77 24.34
N TRP A 262 -13.55 3.61 24.10
CA TRP A 262 -12.49 3.43 23.10
C TRP A 262 -11.12 3.10 23.72
N TYR A 263 -11.10 2.79 25.01
CA TYR A 263 -9.88 2.54 25.75
C TYR A 263 -9.19 1.23 25.33
N VAL A 264 -7.86 1.25 25.28
CA VAL A 264 -7.02 0.08 25.07
C VAL A 264 -5.68 0.24 25.78
N PHE A 265 -5.13 -0.87 26.29
CA PHE A 265 -3.75 -0.87 26.78
C PHE A 265 -2.81 -1.47 25.73
N VAL A 266 -1.84 -0.68 25.30
CA VAL A 266 -0.79 -1.08 24.35
C VAL A 266 0.50 -1.29 25.13
N LYS A 267 1.22 -2.38 24.90
CA LYS A 267 2.46 -2.66 25.65
C LYS A 267 3.50 -1.54 25.54
N THR A 268 3.69 -1.02 24.33
CA THR A 268 4.69 0.01 23.99
C THR A 268 4.24 1.41 24.38
N LEU A 269 2.95 1.73 24.21
CA LEU A 269 2.41 3.09 24.41
C LEU A 269 1.69 3.29 25.77
N GLY A 270 1.41 2.21 26.50
CA GLY A 270 0.68 2.24 27.76
C GLY A 270 -0.83 2.38 27.59
N ALA A 271 -1.47 3.05 28.54
CA ALA A 271 -2.89 3.38 28.52
C ALA A 271 -3.24 4.36 27.38
N CYS A 272 -4.00 3.89 26.39
CA CYS A 272 -4.33 4.61 25.18
C CYS A 272 -5.85 4.67 24.93
N VAL A 273 -6.25 5.56 24.03
CA VAL A 273 -7.60 5.61 23.44
C VAL A 273 -7.47 5.51 21.93
N ALA A 274 -8.34 4.74 21.29
CA ALA A 274 -8.49 4.77 19.84
C ALA A 274 -9.18 6.08 19.42
N VAL A 275 -8.51 6.88 18.61
CA VAL A 275 -8.95 8.22 18.21
C VAL A 275 -8.76 8.43 16.70
N ALA A 276 -9.55 9.33 16.14
CA ALA A 276 -9.32 9.93 14.85
C ALA A 276 -8.50 11.22 15.00
N VAL A 277 -7.44 11.39 14.20
CA VAL A 277 -6.64 12.63 14.15
C VAL A 277 -7.40 13.69 13.37
N GLU A 278 -7.63 14.85 13.98
CA GLU A 278 -8.50 15.91 13.42
C GLU A 278 -8.06 16.37 12.02
N ASP A 279 -6.76 16.55 11.79
CA ASP A 279 -6.20 17.11 10.55
C ASP A 279 -6.42 16.20 9.33
N VAL A 280 -6.51 14.89 9.55
CA VAL A 280 -6.67 13.87 8.49
C VAL A 280 -8.01 13.15 8.56
N TYR A 281 -8.90 13.57 9.46
CA TYR A 281 -10.17 12.90 9.66
C TYR A 281 -11.07 13.02 8.42
N ALA A 282 -11.23 11.91 7.73
CA ALA A 282 -12.03 11.78 6.53
C ALA A 282 -13.20 10.81 6.77
N PRO A 283 -14.38 11.29 7.21
CA PRO A 283 -15.54 10.43 7.38
C PRO A 283 -15.94 9.81 6.04
N GLY A 284 -15.98 8.48 5.98
CA GLY A 284 -16.20 7.70 4.74
C GLY A 284 -14.92 7.32 3.99
N GLY A 285 -13.76 7.86 4.38
CA GLY A 285 -12.44 7.41 3.95
C GLY A 285 -12.00 6.12 4.65
N SER A 286 -10.82 5.62 4.30
CA SER A 286 -10.24 4.45 4.94
C SER A 286 -9.86 4.78 6.39
N PRO A 287 -10.34 4.02 7.40
CA PRO A 287 -9.93 4.25 8.80
C PRO A 287 -8.44 4.10 9.04
N ALA A 288 -7.75 3.36 8.16
CA ALA A 288 -6.30 3.24 8.14
C ALA A 288 -5.55 4.58 8.13
N ASP A 289 -6.18 5.60 7.53
CA ASP A 289 -5.53 6.87 7.22
C ASP A 289 -5.74 7.92 8.32
N TYR A 290 -6.61 7.63 9.30
CA TYR A 290 -6.97 8.60 10.34
C TYR A 290 -7.14 8.03 11.74
N MET A 291 -7.28 6.70 11.92
CA MET A 291 -7.45 6.07 13.24
C MET A 291 -6.11 5.65 13.83
N TYR A 292 -5.86 6.07 15.07
CA TYR A 292 -4.63 5.76 15.81
C TYR A 292 -4.95 5.48 17.28
N VAL A 293 -4.08 4.70 17.95
CA VAL A 293 -4.06 4.62 19.41
C VAL A 293 -3.17 5.72 19.97
N VAL A 294 -3.70 6.53 20.87
CA VAL A 294 -2.96 7.67 21.43
C VAL A 294 -2.96 7.58 22.96
N PRO A 295 -1.81 7.82 23.64
CA PRO A 295 -1.75 7.86 25.09
C PRO A 295 -2.82 8.77 25.69
N VAL A 296 -3.53 8.30 26.72
CA VAL A 296 -4.63 9.02 27.39
C VAL A 296 -4.21 10.44 27.79
N ALA A 297 -3.01 10.60 28.34
CA ALA A 297 -2.50 11.90 28.77
C ALA A 297 -2.38 12.90 27.61
N MET A 298 -2.02 12.44 26.41
CA MET A 298 -1.97 13.29 25.22
C MET A 298 -3.37 13.73 24.80
N VAL A 299 -4.33 12.81 24.74
CA VAL A 299 -5.72 13.10 24.35
C VAL A 299 -6.36 14.11 25.33
N LEU A 300 -6.15 13.92 26.64
CA LEU A 300 -6.66 14.84 27.66
C LEU A 300 -6.02 16.24 27.57
N ARG A 301 -4.73 16.31 27.24
CA ARG A 301 -4.00 17.58 27.08
C ARG A 301 -4.38 18.33 25.80
N ALA A 302 -4.54 17.63 24.68
CA ALA A 302 -4.93 18.20 23.39
C ALA A 302 -6.42 18.60 23.36
N GLY A 303 -7.24 17.94 24.19
CA GLY A 303 -8.69 18.05 24.11
C GLY A 303 -9.25 17.11 23.03
N TRP A 304 -10.55 16.85 23.11
CA TRP A 304 -11.22 15.94 22.18
C TRP A 304 -12.69 16.31 22.02
N THR A 305 -13.27 15.85 20.93
CA THR A 305 -14.71 15.89 20.67
C THR A 305 -15.18 14.53 20.19
N VAL A 306 -16.48 14.24 20.29
CA VAL A 306 -17.06 13.07 19.63
C VAL A 306 -17.75 13.54 18.37
N ARG A 307 -17.32 13.01 17.23
CA ARG A 307 -17.93 13.24 15.92
C ARG A 307 -18.24 11.90 15.29
N ASP A 308 -19.48 11.73 14.82
CA ASP A 308 -19.93 10.50 14.19
C ASP A 308 -19.65 9.24 15.03
N GLY A 309 -19.77 9.34 16.36
CA GLY A 309 -19.52 8.25 17.30
C GLY A 309 -18.04 7.94 17.59
N VAL A 310 -17.11 8.69 17.00
CA VAL A 310 -15.65 8.52 17.13
C VAL A 310 -15.05 9.67 17.93
N VAL A 311 -14.02 9.38 18.73
CA VAL A 311 -13.22 10.41 19.43
C VAL A 311 -12.30 11.07 18.42
N VAL A 312 -12.44 12.38 18.21
CA VAL A 312 -11.59 13.20 17.33
C VAL A 312 -10.74 14.13 18.18
N THR A 313 -9.42 14.17 17.93
CA THR A 313 -8.48 14.97 18.73
C THR A 313 -7.39 15.63 17.85
N PRO A 314 -7.00 16.90 18.12
CA PRO A 314 -5.94 17.61 17.40
C PRO A 314 -4.57 17.27 18.00
N VAL A 315 -4.20 16.00 17.99
CA VAL A 315 -2.87 15.55 18.44
C VAL A 315 -1.82 15.84 17.37
N PRO A 316 -0.55 16.07 17.75
CA PRO A 316 0.53 16.28 16.79
C PRO A 316 0.64 15.11 15.79
N TYR A 317 0.66 15.45 14.50
CA TYR A 317 0.68 14.48 13.40
C TYR A 317 1.70 14.91 12.35
N ASP A 318 2.62 14.01 12.02
CA ASP A 318 3.60 14.23 10.96
C ASP A 318 3.06 13.70 9.62
N GLY A 319 2.66 14.61 8.74
CA GLY A 319 2.19 14.28 7.39
C GLY A 319 3.26 13.72 6.46
N CYS A 320 4.54 13.76 6.83
CA CYS A 320 5.62 13.16 6.02
C CYS A 320 5.81 11.68 6.33
N THR A 321 5.59 11.27 7.58
CA THR A 321 5.69 9.87 8.03
C THR A 321 4.33 9.23 8.29
N GLU A 322 3.25 9.99 8.13
CA GLU A 322 1.85 9.58 8.30
C GLU A 322 1.57 8.95 9.68
N CYS A 323 2.16 9.54 10.73
CA CYS A 323 2.06 9.02 12.10
C CYS A 323 1.86 10.12 13.15
N VAL A 324 1.31 9.72 14.30
CA VAL A 324 1.19 10.57 15.49
C VAL A 324 2.55 10.73 16.14
N GLU A 325 2.94 11.97 16.48
CA GLU A 325 4.17 12.22 17.23
C GLU A 325 3.92 11.94 18.73
N TYR A 326 4.41 10.80 19.21
CA TYR A 326 4.20 10.41 20.60
C TYR A 326 5.12 11.14 21.59
N ASP A 327 4.54 11.50 22.74
CA ASP A 327 5.26 12.06 23.88
C ASP A 327 5.71 10.94 24.84
N GLU A 328 7.01 10.79 25.04
CA GLU A 328 7.60 9.74 25.90
C GLU A 328 7.14 9.87 27.36
N GLU A 329 6.97 11.09 27.89
CA GLU A 329 6.46 11.28 29.25
C GLU A 329 5.02 10.78 29.37
N ALA A 330 4.20 10.99 28.32
CA ALA A 330 2.83 10.50 28.28
C ALA A 330 2.77 8.97 28.18
N ILE A 331 3.67 8.34 27.41
CA ILE A 331 3.80 6.88 27.33
C ILE A 331 4.15 6.29 28.70
N LEU A 332 5.18 6.84 29.36
CA LEU A 332 5.63 6.38 30.67
C LEU A 332 4.56 6.57 31.74
N ALA A 333 3.85 7.70 31.73
CA ALA A 333 2.71 7.95 32.63
C ALA A 333 1.55 6.96 32.42
N GLY A 334 1.35 6.51 31.17
CA GLY A 334 0.42 5.46 30.81
C GLY A 334 0.88 4.04 31.19
N GLY A 335 2.10 3.89 31.70
CA GLY A 335 2.71 2.59 32.04
C GLY A 335 3.19 1.81 30.82
N GLY A 336 3.45 2.49 29.69
CA GLY A 336 4.05 1.90 28.50
C GLY A 336 5.55 1.67 28.64
N GLU A 337 6.08 0.83 27.76
CA GLU A 337 7.51 0.57 27.62
C GLU A 337 7.96 1.14 26.26
N PRO A 338 8.46 2.39 26.19
CA PRO A 338 8.93 2.98 24.94
C PRO A 338 10.00 2.06 24.33
N LEU A 339 9.98 1.90 23.01
CA LEU A 339 11.06 1.22 22.32
C LEU A 339 12.30 2.11 22.44
N HIS A 340 13.23 1.77 23.34
CA HIS A 340 14.55 2.37 23.31
C HIS A 340 15.23 1.99 22.00
N ASP A 341 15.60 3.01 21.23
CA ASP A 341 16.41 2.85 20.05
C ASP A 341 17.81 2.39 20.49
N ASP A 342 18.06 1.08 20.45
CA ASP A 342 19.39 0.49 20.68
C ASP A 342 20.44 0.96 19.63
N SER A 343 20.09 1.87 18.72
CA SER A 343 20.99 2.49 17.73
C SER A 343 21.95 3.55 18.29
N THR A 344 21.82 4.01 19.54
CA THR A 344 22.64 5.12 20.08
C THR A 344 23.59 4.77 21.23
N GLN A 345 23.91 3.50 21.44
CA GLN A 345 25.16 3.16 22.13
C GLN A 345 26.32 3.13 21.13
N VAL A 346 26.81 4.31 20.76
CA VAL A 346 28.22 4.45 20.39
C VAL A 346 29.01 4.19 21.65
N THR A 347 29.40 2.93 21.87
CA THR A 347 30.49 2.62 22.78
C THR A 347 31.74 3.33 22.25
N ASP A 348 32.13 4.43 22.90
CA ASP A 348 33.42 5.05 22.71
C ASP A 348 34.52 3.99 22.93
N PRO A 349 35.39 3.68 21.95
CA PRO A 349 36.44 2.67 22.12
C PRO A 349 37.59 3.09 23.05
N ARG A 350 37.47 4.18 23.81
CA ARG A 350 38.57 4.75 24.59
C ARG A 350 38.36 4.77 26.10
N GLU A 351 37.95 3.66 26.70
CA GLU A 351 38.20 3.46 28.14
C GLU A 351 38.44 1.98 28.44
N ARG A 352 39.69 1.54 28.22
CA ARG A 352 40.23 0.38 28.95
C ARG A 352 41.00 0.90 30.15
N PRO A 353 40.64 0.54 31.40
CA PRO A 353 41.58 0.64 32.51
C PRO A 353 42.59 -0.52 32.40
N LYS A 354 43.88 -0.20 32.47
CA LYS A 354 44.94 -1.20 32.69
C LYS A 354 44.89 -1.69 34.14
N PRO A 355 45.16 -2.97 34.35
CA PRO A 355 46.36 -3.34 35.12
C PRO A 355 47.50 -3.81 34.22
#